data_AF-A0A8A1M581-F1
#
_entry.id   AF-A0A8A1M581-F1
#
_cell.length_a   1.000
_cell.length_b   1.000
_cell.length_c   1.000
_cell.angle_alpha   90.00
_cell.angle_beta   90.00
_cell.angle_gamma   90.00
#
_symmetry.space_group_name_H-M   'P 1'
#
loop_
_entity.id
_entity.type
_entity.pdbx_description
1 polymer ?
#
loop_
_entity_poly.entity_id
_entity_poly.type
_entity_poly.pdbx_seq_one_letter_code
_entity_poly.pdbx_strand_id
1 'polypeptide(L)'
;MGGPGTEGFSFFQYKPVKGLSAVFAVLWLVSGLLHLWQNNMRHKTWRMGLLLPWVSLVFVVGYILREIAAHGLYGKLDLFIATSCFLFCAPPIFLAINSIVFGRVLYYVPWLSPMHPGRVISTFLGCDAIIEGLAASGASIASNLNHTPATLKVGDILIKTSILAQIPIFALFGVLVAYFHRRLHKAGIHEPKLRKVLITLYLSCALLTVRNVYRAVETFEGWGSVVGRTEAYFWCLDAVPIFINAVLMNVFPPASCLPRSNVVYLARDGKTERIGPGWVDDRNFFLTVFDPFDIGGMAKGKDKKTAFWEDDGIPLPDQTEAYRRVEA
;
A
#
# COMPACT_ATOMS: atom_id res chain seq x y z
N MET A 1 11.59 14.85 38.11
CA MET A 1 10.41 14.25 38.78
C MET A 1 9.24 15.23 38.66
N GLY A 2 8.06 14.74 38.23
CA GLY A 2 6.74 15.36 38.46
C GLY A 2 6.18 16.37 37.44
N GLY A 3 5.33 15.90 36.50
CA GLY A 3 4.21 16.66 35.88
C GLY A 3 4.21 16.75 34.33
N PRO A 4 3.05 16.68 33.62
CA PRO A 4 1.67 16.45 34.05
C PRO A 4 1.07 15.08 33.63
N GLY A 5 0.23 14.51 34.51
CA GLY A 5 -0.51 13.24 34.30
C GLY A 5 -0.09 12.11 35.25
N THR A 6 -0.18 12.34 36.56
CA THR A 6 0.28 11.43 37.63
C THR A 6 -0.40 10.06 37.60
N GLU A 7 0.29 9.06 37.02
CA GLU A 7 0.75 7.80 37.65
C GLU A 7 1.94 7.28 36.83
N GLY A 8 3.17 7.34 37.37
CA GLY A 8 4.40 6.86 36.71
C GLY A 8 5.01 7.78 35.63
N PHE A 9 6.28 7.58 35.30
CA PHE A 9 6.93 8.18 34.12
C PHE A 9 6.34 7.53 32.85
N SER A 10 5.88 8.35 31.90
CA SER A 10 5.28 7.87 30.64
C SER A 10 6.08 8.41 29.45
N PHE A 11 6.33 7.54 28.47
CA PHE A 11 6.93 7.92 27.19
C PHE A 11 5.94 8.57 26.22
N PHE A 12 4.64 8.57 26.56
CA PHE A 12 3.65 9.33 25.81
C PHE A 12 3.73 10.81 26.19
N GLN A 13 3.76 11.71 25.19
CA GLN A 13 3.79 13.17 25.40
C GLN A 13 2.45 13.74 25.89
N TYR A 14 1.44 12.90 26.03
CA TYR A 14 0.08 13.20 26.50
C TYR A 14 -0.40 12.11 27.45
N LYS A 15 -1.51 12.37 28.15
CA LYS A 15 -2.24 11.37 28.92
C LYS A 15 -3.15 10.57 27.95
N PRO A 16 -2.84 9.30 27.64
CA PRO A 16 -3.65 8.54 26.70
C PRO A 16 -5.05 8.27 27.25
N VAL A 17 -6.05 8.28 26.37
CA VAL A 17 -7.43 7.91 26.70
C VAL A 17 -7.55 6.39 26.86
N LYS A 18 -7.97 5.97 28.05
CA LYS A 18 -8.14 4.55 28.39
C LYS A 18 -9.21 3.88 27.55
N GLY A 19 -8.92 2.68 27.06
CA GLY A 19 -9.85 1.81 26.33
C GLY A 19 -9.97 2.10 24.84
N LEU A 20 -9.55 3.26 24.35
CA LEU A 20 -9.66 3.58 22.92
C LEU A 20 -8.76 2.66 22.07
N SER A 21 -7.55 2.34 22.56
CA SER A 21 -6.68 1.38 21.88
C SER A 21 -7.26 -0.03 21.90
N ALA A 22 -7.90 -0.44 23.00
CA ALA A 22 -8.59 -1.72 23.06
C ALA A 22 -9.75 -1.82 22.05
N VAL A 23 -10.54 -0.75 21.88
CA VAL A 23 -11.60 -0.69 20.85
C VAL A 23 -11.01 -0.85 19.45
N PHE A 24 -9.94 -0.13 19.13
CA PHE A 24 -9.28 -0.28 17.83
C PHE A 24 -8.70 -1.69 17.63
N ALA A 25 -8.13 -2.32 18.66
CA ALA A 25 -7.68 -3.70 18.59
C ALA A 25 -8.83 -4.65 18.23
N VAL A 26 -10.00 -4.52 18.87
CA VAL A 26 -11.19 -5.32 18.53
C VAL A 26 -11.66 -5.06 17.10
N LEU A 27 -11.71 -3.79 16.67
CA LEU A 27 -12.10 -3.43 15.30
C LEU A 27 -11.16 -4.04 14.26
N TRP A 28 -9.85 -4.00 14.49
CA TRP A 28 -8.86 -4.64 13.62
C TRP A 28 -8.98 -6.16 13.64
N LEU A 29 -9.25 -6.78 14.79
CA LEU A 29 -9.49 -8.22 14.88
C LEU A 29 -10.72 -8.64 14.05
N VAL A 30 -11.84 -7.92 14.20
CA VAL A 30 -13.06 -8.17 13.43
C VAL A 30 -12.78 -8.00 11.94
N SER A 31 -12.12 -6.91 11.54
CA SER A 31 -11.71 -6.67 10.15
C SER A 31 -10.84 -7.81 9.60
N GLY A 32 -9.85 -8.28 10.37
CA GLY A 32 -8.96 -9.37 9.97
C GLY A 32 -9.70 -10.71 9.81
N LEU A 33 -10.63 -11.03 10.72
CA LEU A 33 -11.47 -12.22 10.62
C LEU A 33 -12.42 -12.16 9.41
N LEU A 34 -12.99 -10.98 9.12
CA LEU A 34 -13.79 -10.76 7.91
C LEU A 34 -12.96 -10.98 6.65
N HIS A 35 -11.75 -10.43 6.57
CA HIS A 35 -10.82 -10.67 5.45
C HIS A 35 -10.49 -12.15 5.30
N LEU A 36 -10.23 -12.85 6.39
CA LEU A 36 -9.95 -14.29 6.38
C LEU A 36 -11.14 -15.10 5.87
N TRP A 37 -12.35 -14.79 6.35
CA TRP A 37 -13.59 -15.41 5.91
C TRP A 37 -13.87 -15.15 4.43
N GLN A 38 -13.78 -13.89 3.99
CA GLN A 38 -13.97 -13.51 2.58
C GLN A 38 -12.97 -14.21 1.66
N ASN A 39 -11.70 -14.27 2.07
CA ASN A 39 -10.65 -14.90 1.28
C ASN A 39 -10.83 -16.42 1.18
N ASN A 40 -11.06 -17.11 2.30
CA ASN A 40 -11.11 -18.57 2.35
C ASN A 40 -12.42 -19.12 1.80
N MET A 41 -13.56 -18.55 2.19
CA MET A 41 -14.88 -19.15 1.92
C MET A 41 -15.53 -18.61 0.64
N ARG A 42 -15.30 -17.33 0.28
CA ARG A 42 -16.00 -16.70 -0.85
C ARG A 42 -15.16 -16.62 -2.12
N HIS A 43 -13.87 -16.27 -2.00
CA HIS A 43 -13.04 -15.94 -3.16
C HIS A 43 -11.90 -16.94 -3.46
N LYS A 44 -11.54 -17.82 -2.53
CA LYS A 44 -10.47 -18.85 -2.65
C LYS A 44 -9.15 -18.30 -3.20
N THR A 45 -8.74 -17.09 -2.80
CA THR A 45 -7.57 -16.38 -3.37
C THR A 45 -6.38 -16.37 -2.38
N TRP A 46 -5.81 -17.55 -2.12
CA TRP A 46 -4.85 -17.81 -1.03
C TRP A 46 -3.68 -16.82 -0.92
N ARG A 47 -3.03 -16.45 -2.04
CA ARG A 47 -1.83 -15.58 -2.01
C ARG A 47 -2.12 -14.12 -1.68
N MET A 48 -3.27 -13.58 -2.12
CA MET A 48 -3.64 -12.18 -1.92
C MET A 48 -4.26 -11.94 -0.55
N GLY A 49 -5.12 -12.86 -0.12
CA GLY A 49 -5.89 -12.65 1.10
C GLY A 49 -5.21 -13.07 2.40
N LEU A 50 -3.91 -13.37 2.40
CA LEU A 50 -3.13 -13.53 3.64
C LEU A 50 -2.54 -12.20 4.16
N LEU A 51 -2.23 -11.26 3.27
CA LEU A 51 -1.63 -9.96 3.66
C LEU A 51 -2.60 -9.09 4.47
N LEU A 52 -3.89 -9.13 4.14
CA LEU A 52 -4.93 -8.35 4.82
C LEU A 52 -5.23 -8.82 6.26
N PRO A 53 -5.40 -10.13 6.53
CA PRO A 53 -5.41 -10.65 7.88
C PRO A 53 -4.10 -10.40 8.63
N TRP A 54 -2.95 -10.49 7.93
CA TRP A 54 -1.64 -10.25 8.53
C TRP A 54 -1.48 -8.81 9.04
N VAL A 55 -1.77 -7.80 8.21
CA VAL A 55 -1.72 -6.40 8.66
C VAL A 55 -2.71 -6.13 9.81
N SER A 56 -3.87 -6.79 9.78
CA SER A 56 -4.85 -6.68 10.86
C SER A 56 -4.29 -7.23 12.18
N LEU A 57 -3.61 -8.39 12.15
CA LEU A 57 -2.95 -8.96 13.31
C LEU A 57 -1.84 -8.06 13.86
N VAL A 58 -1.01 -7.48 12.99
CA VAL A 58 0.03 -6.50 13.35
C VAL A 58 -0.59 -5.32 14.11
N PHE A 59 -1.71 -4.77 13.65
CA PHE A 59 -2.42 -3.70 14.35
C PHE A 59 -3.04 -4.14 15.67
N VAL A 60 -3.66 -5.33 15.73
CA VAL A 60 -4.21 -5.88 16.98
C VAL A 60 -3.12 -5.93 18.05
N VAL A 61 -1.96 -6.49 17.72
CA VAL A 61 -0.81 -6.55 18.64
C VAL A 61 -0.33 -5.14 18.99
N GLY A 62 -0.15 -4.26 18.00
CA GLY A 62 0.29 -2.88 18.23
C GLY A 62 -0.60 -2.09 19.18
N TYR A 63 -1.93 -2.17 19.02
CA TYR A 63 -2.89 -1.47 19.88
C TYR A 63 -3.05 -2.11 21.26
N ILE A 64 -2.95 -3.44 21.39
CA ILE A 64 -2.90 -4.10 22.71
C ILE A 64 -1.65 -3.65 23.47
N LEU A 65 -0.49 -3.67 22.82
CA LEU A 65 0.77 -3.18 23.42
C LEU A 65 0.67 -1.70 23.78
N ARG A 66 -0.01 -0.89 22.97
CA ARG A 66 -0.27 0.52 23.27
C ARG A 66 -1.08 0.70 24.54
N GLU A 67 -2.18 -0.05 24.70
CA GLU A 67 -3.03 0.00 25.90
C GLU A 67 -2.26 -0.44 27.16
N ILE A 68 -1.48 -1.52 27.06
CA ILE A 68 -0.65 -2.01 28.16
C ILE A 68 0.44 -1.00 28.53
N ALA A 69 1.10 -0.39 27.54
CA ALA A 69 2.12 0.64 27.77
C ALA A 69 1.52 1.93 28.37
N ALA A 70 0.29 2.28 27.99
CA ALA A 70 -0.40 3.49 28.42
C ALA A 70 -1.09 3.38 29.78
N HIS A 71 -1.52 2.18 30.20
CA HIS A 71 -2.34 1.99 31.41
C HIS A 71 -1.94 0.82 32.32
N GLY A 72 -1.19 -0.16 31.83
CA GLY A 72 -0.83 -1.35 32.59
C GLY A 72 0.57 -1.27 33.20
N LEU A 73 1.58 -0.98 32.38
CA LEU A 73 3.00 -1.02 32.72
C LEU A 73 3.70 0.28 32.30
N TYR A 74 3.41 1.34 33.06
CA TYR A 74 4.02 2.66 32.87
C TYR A 74 5.56 2.60 32.89
N GLY A 75 6.20 3.42 32.07
CA GLY A 75 7.65 3.65 32.12
C GLY A 75 8.51 2.53 31.54
N LYS A 76 7.92 1.49 30.93
CA LYS A 76 8.68 0.46 30.21
C LYS A 76 9.00 0.89 28.79
N LEU A 77 10.27 1.22 28.54
CA LEU A 77 10.75 1.68 27.24
C LEU A 77 10.51 0.62 26.15
N ASP A 78 10.80 -0.65 26.45
CA ASP A 78 10.67 -1.76 25.49
C ASP A 78 9.24 -1.89 24.96
N LEU A 79 8.24 -1.70 25.82
CA LEU A 79 6.82 -1.74 25.41
C LEU A 79 6.46 -0.55 24.52
N PHE A 80 6.98 0.65 24.84
CA PHE A 80 6.78 1.85 24.04
C PHE A 80 7.43 1.73 22.65
N ILE A 81 8.63 1.15 22.58
CA ILE A 81 9.31 0.86 21.31
C ILE A 81 8.50 -0.18 20.53
N ALA A 82 8.12 -1.30 21.17
CA ALA A 82 7.38 -2.37 20.50
C ALA A 82 6.06 -1.87 19.89
N THR A 83 5.22 -1.15 20.66
CA THR A 83 3.97 -0.59 20.12
C THR A 83 4.22 0.36 18.95
N SER A 84 5.25 1.21 19.05
CA SER A 84 5.63 2.10 17.96
C SER A 84 6.00 1.28 16.71
N CYS A 85 6.89 0.29 16.81
CA CYS A 85 7.26 -0.56 15.68
C CYS A 85 6.05 -1.24 15.03
N PHE A 86 5.17 -1.89 15.80
CA PHE A 86 3.99 -2.56 15.23
C PHE A 86 3.05 -1.59 14.49
N LEU A 87 2.79 -0.41 15.05
CA LEU A 87 1.93 0.59 14.41
C LEU A 87 2.62 1.25 13.19
N PHE A 88 3.96 1.34 13.19
CA PHE A 88 4.73 1.90 12.09
C PHE A 88 4.92 0.94 10.91
N CYS A 89 4.98 -0.39 11.13
CA CYS A 89 5.22 -1.38 10.06
C CYS A 89 4.03 -1.64 9.12
N ALA A 90 2.84 -1.14 9.44
CA ALA A 90 1.63 -1.49 8.71
C ALA A 90 1.42 -0.81 7.33
N PRO A 91 1.75 0.49 7.12
CA PRO A 91 1.58 1.16 5.84
C PRO A 91 2.36 0.55 4.66
N PRO A 92 3.62 0.08 4.82
CA PRO A 92 4.34 -0.71 3.81
C PRO A 92 3.54 -1.89 3.28
N ILE A 93 2.87 -2.61 4.19
CA ILE A 93 2.03 -3.76 3.84
C ILE A 93 0.85 -3.33 2.98
N PHE A 94 0.26 -2.15 3.24
CA PHE A 94 -0.81 -1.61 2.41
C PHE A 94 -0.33 -1.17 1.02
N LEU A 95 0.89 -0.62 0.89
CA LEU A 95 1.47 -0.34 -0.42
C LEU A 95 1.67 -1.63 -1.22
N ALA A 96 2.15 -2.69 -0.56
CA ALA A 96 2.27 -4.02 -1.16
C ALA A 96 0.91 -4.54 -1.66
N ILE A 97 -0.13 -4.48 -0.79
CA ILE A 97 -1.50 -4.90 -1.15
C ILE A 97 -2.00 -4.11 -2.37
N ASN A 98 -1.89 -2.77 -2.35
CA ASN A 98 -2.31 -1.92 -3.46
C ASN A 98 -1.56 -2.23 -4.75
N SER A 99 -0.25 -2.48 -4.66
CA SER A 99 0.59 -2.82 -5.81
C SER A 99 0.21 -4.16 -6.43
N ILE A 100 -0.13 -5.17 -5.62
CA ILE A 100 -0.57 -6.47 -6.14
C ILE A 100 -1.98 -6.35 -6.76
N VAL A 101 -2.88 -5.58 -6.14
CA VAL A 101 -4.22 -5.30 -6.69
C VAL A 101 -4.11 -4.59 -8.03
N PHE A 102 -3.31 -3.54 -8.11
CA PHE A 102 -3.07 -2.81 -9.36
C PHE A 102 -2.37 -3.69 -10.40
N GLY A 103 -1.40 -4.51 -10.00
CA GLY A 103 -0.78 -5.50 -10.90
C GLY A 103 -1.82 -6.44 -11.54
N ARG A 104 -2.82 -6.91 -10.78
CA ARG A 104 -3.91 -7.71 -11.37
C ARG A 104 -4.81 -6.92 -12.32
N VAL A 105 -5.04 -5.64 -12.06
CA VAL A 105 -5.72 -4.76 -13.02
C VAL A 105 -4.94 -4.68 -14.34
N LEU A 106 -3.62 -4.58 -14.25
CA LEU A 106 -2.74 -4.56 -15.43
C LEU A 106 -2.70 -5.91 -16.16
N TYR A 107 -2.77 -7.05 -15.45
CA TYR A 107 -2.96 -8.37 -16.08
C TYR A 107 -4.31 -8.48 -16.80
N TYR A 108 -5.36 -7.84 -16.26
CA TYR A 108 -6.69 -7.88 -16.86
C TYR A 108 -6.81 -7.00 -18.11
N VAL A 109 -6.08 -5.88 -18.19
CA VAL A 109 -6.08 -4.99 -19.36
C VAL A 109 -4.65 -4.72 -19.83
N PRO A 110 -3.97 -5.73 -20.41
CA PRO A 110 -2.53 -5.66 -20.64
C PRO A 110 -2.14 -4.67 -21.74
N TRP A 111 -2.94 -4.48 -22.80
CA TRP A 111 -2.58 -3.54 -23.90
C TRP A 111 -2.65 -2.04 -23.52
N LEU A 112 -3.27 -1.68 -22.39
CA LEU A 112 -3.21 -0.31 -21.87
C LEU A 112 -2.17 -0.15 -20.77
N SER A 113 -1.56 -1.25 -20.34
CA SER A 113 -0.65 -1.26 -19.22
C SER A 113 0.58 -0.38 -19.50
N PRO A 114 0.96 0.52 -18.59
CA PRO A 114 2.14 1.36 -18.74
C PRO A 114 3.46 0.61 -18.55
N MET A 115 3.42 -0.47 -17.76
CA MET A 115 4.58 -1.33 -17.46
C MET A 115 4.09 -2.74 -17.14
N HIS A 116 4.98 -3.73 -17.16
CA HIS A 116 4.61 -5.08 -16.78
C HIS A 116 4.08 -5.14 -15.32
N PRO A 117 2.98 -5.86 -15.03
CA PRO A 117 2.39 -5.99 -13.71
C PRO A 117 3.38 -6.41 -12.62
N GLY A 118 4.24 -7.38 -12.91
CA GLY A 118 5.27 -7.85 -11.99
C GLY A 118 6.31 -6.78 -11.66
N ARG A 119 6.61 -5.88 -12.60
CA ARG A 119 7.55 -4.78 -12.41
C ARG A 119 6.99 -3.74 -11.45
N VAL A 120 5.71 -3.40 -11.56
CA VAL A 120 5.05 -2.51 -10.58
C VAL A 120 5.28 -3.03 -9.18
N ILE A 121 4.95 -4.30 -8.93
CA ILE A 121 5.05 -4.89 -7.60
C ILE A 121 6.51 -4.85 -7.13
N SER A 122 7.47 -5.31 -7.94
CA SER A 122 8.88 -5.34 -7.53
C SER A 122 9.48 -3.96 -7.29
N THR A 123 9.10 -2.94 -8.08
CA THR A 123 9.65 -1.59 -7.96
C THR A 123 9.14 -0.90 -6.72
N PHE A 124 7.82 -0.82 -6.55
CA PHE A 124 7.25 -0.11 -5.40
C PHE A 124 7.59 -0.82 -4.10
N LEU A 125 7.50 -2.16 -4.06
CA LEU A 125 7.90 -2.92 -2.87
C LEU A 125 9.41 -2.87 -2.61
N GLY A 126 10.23 -2.84 -3.66
CA GLY A 126 11.68 -2.70 -3.52
C GLY A 126 12.09 -1.34 -2.96
N CYS A 127 11.52 -0.26 -3.51
CA CYS A 127 11.73 1.10 -2.98
C CYS A 127 11.26 1.21 -1.52
N ASP A 128 10.08 0.67 -1.23
CA ASP A 128 9.51 0.68 0.12
C ASP A 128 10.36 -0.12 1.11
N ALA A 129 10.87 -1.30 0.71
CA ALA A 129 11.79 -2.07 1.55
C ALA A 129 13.09 -1.33 1.89
N ILE A 130 13.63 -0.55 0.94
CA ILE A 130 14.80 0.31 1.19
C ILE A 130 14.44 1.40 2.22
N ILE A 131 13.29 2.05 2.04
CA ILE A 131 12.81 3.10 2.94
C ILE A 131 12.60 2.56 4.37
N GLU A 132 11.94 1.42 4.50
CA GLU A 132 11.74 0.75 5.79
C GLU A 132 13.06 0.27 6.40
N GLY A 133 14.03 -0.14 5.58
CA GLY A 133 15.39 -0.43 6.03
C GLY A 133 16.07 0.79 6.65
N LEU A 134 15.92 1.96 6.04
CA LEU A 134 16.42 3.23 6.60
C LEU A 134 15.71 3.59 7.91
N ALA A 135 14.38 3.42 7.97
CA ALA A 135 13.59 3.69 9.17
C ALA A 135 14.00 2.78 10.33
N ALA A 136 14.09 1.47 10.10
CA ALA A 136 14.48 0.48 11.11
C ALA A 136 15.91 0.70 11.61
N SER A 137 16.85 0.98 10.69
CA SER A 137 18.24 1.29 11.04
C SER A 137 18.33 2.58 11.85
N GLY A 138 17.61 3.63 11.42
CA GLY A 138 17.55 4.91 12.11
C GLY A 138 16.98 4.79 13.52
N ALA A 139 15.87 4.07 13.68
CA ALA A 139 15.22 3.80 14.97
C ALA A 139 16.15 3.03 15.92
N SER A 140 16.80 1.98 15.43
CA SER A 140 17.78 1.20 16.21
C SER A 140 18.92 2.08 16.73
N ILE A 141 19.50 2.91 15.85
CA ILE A 141 20.59 3.82 16.22
C ILE A 141 20.13 4.88 17.22
N ALA A 142 18.97 5.52 16.98
CA ALA A 142 18.45 6.60 17.79
C ALA A 142 17.97 6.15 19.19
N SER A 143 17.60 4.86 19.32
CA SER A 143 17.14 4.29 20.60
C SER A 143 18.26 3.88 21.55
N ASN A 144 19.50 3.74 21.08
CA ASN A 144 20.63 3.31 21.90
C ASN A 144 21.39 4.52 22.49
N LEU A 145 21.06 4.88 23.72
CA LEU A 145 21.65 6.01 24.45
C LEU A 145 23.15 5.86 24.76
N ASN A 146 23.74 4.68 24.57
CA ASN A 146 25.18 4.47 24.72
C ASN A 146 25.97 5.00 23.51
N HIS A 147 25.29 5.37 22.41
CA HIS A 147 25.94 5.92 21.24
C HIS A 147 26.37 7.38 21.43
N THR A 148 27.38 7.78 20.66
CA THR A 148 27.84 9.19 20.66
C THR A 148 26.73 10.13 20.15
N PRO A 149 26.73 11.42 20.55
CA PRO A 149 25.75 12.39 20.04
C PRO A 149 25.74 12.50 18.51
N ALA A 150 26.89 12.33 17.85
CA ALA A 150 26.99 12.31 16.40
C ALA A 150 26.26 11.10 15.79
N THR A 151 26.43 9.93 16.38
CA THR A 151 25.75 8.69 15.95
C THR A 151 24.24 8.77 16.17
N LEU A 152 23.78 9.32 17.29
CA LEU A 152 22.34 9.54 17.53
C LEU A 152 21.72 10.49 16.49
N LYS A 153 22.45 11.54 16.10
CA LYS A 153 22.03 12.46 15.02
C LYS A 153 21.91 11.76 13.67
N VAL A 154 22.80 10.82 13.35
CA VAL A 154 22.67 9.98 12.15
C VAL A 154 21.38 9.17 12.20
N GLY A 155 21.05 8.56 13.35
CA GLY A 155 19.78 7.84 13.55
C GLY A 155 18.55 8.72 13.28
N ASP A 156 18.51 9.92 13.84
CA ASP A 156 17.43 10.90 13.62
C ASP A 156 17.30 11.30 12.13
N ILE A 157 18.44 11.54 11.45
CA ILE A 157 18.45 11.85 10.01
C ILE A 157 17.90 10.69 9.18
N LEU A 158 18.26 9.44 9.51
CA LEU A 158 17.76 8.26 8.80
C LEU A 158 16.23 8.10 8.95
N ILE A 159 15.69 8.30 10.16
CA ILE A 159 14.24 8.28 10.41
C ILE A 159 13.55 9.37 9.59
N LYS A 160 14.00 10.62 9.68
CA LYS A 160 13.43 11.75 8.93
C LYS A 160 13.48 11.53 7.42
N THR A 161 14.60 11.01 6.91
CA THR A 161 14.78 10.71 5.48
C THR A 161 13.83 9.63 5.02
N SER A 162 13.65 8.56 5.80
CA SER A 162 12.73 7.46 5.45
C SER A 162 11.30 7.96 5.32
N ILE A 163 10.82 8.75 6.28
CA ILE A 163 9.43 9.25 6.29
C ILE A 163 9.20 10.25 5.14
N LEU A 164 10.16 11.13 4.85
CA LEU A 164 10.05 12.01 3.69
C LEU A 164 10.05 11.23 2.37
N ALA A 165 10.85 10.16 2.26
CA ALA A 165 10.93 9.33 1.07
C ALA A 165 9.64 8.51 0.81
N GLN A 166 8.83 8.22 1.83
CA GLN A 166 7.54 7.54 1.66
C GLN A 166 6.56 8.37 0.80
N ILE A 167 6.49 9.70 1.00
CA ILE A 167 5.55 10.58 0.31
C ILE A 167 5.65 10.49 -1.23
N PRO A 168 6.83 10.69 -1.86
CA PRO A 168 6.96 10.61 -3.31
C PRO A 168 6.69 9.21 -3.84
N ILE A 169 7.02 8.13 -3.12
CA ILE A 169 6.73 6.76 -3.56
C ILE A 169 5.22 6.52 -3.66
N PHE A 170 4.44 6.92 -2.64
CA PHE A 170 2.98 6.83 -2.69
C PHE A 170 2.38 7.75 -3.75
N ALA A 171 2.92 8.97 -3.92
CA ALA A 171 2.48 9.88 -4.96
C ALA A 171 2.73 9.32 -6.37
N LEU A 172 3.92 8.76 -6.63
CA LEU A 172 4.27 8.12 -7.90
C LEU A 172 3.37 6.91 -8.18
N PHE A 173 3.03 6.12 -7.17
CA PHE A 173 2.08 5.02 -7.32
C PHE A 173 0.70 5.56 -7.75
N GLY A 174 0.20 6.61 -7.08
CA GLY A 174 -1.06 7.27 -7.44
C GLY A 174 -1.05 7.85 -8.85
N VAL A 175 0.07 8.47 -9.28
CA VAL A 175 0.26 8.97 -10.64
C VAL A 175 0.22 7.84 -11.66
N LEU A 176 0.83 6.70 -11.37
CA LEU A 176 0.82 5.53 -12.25
C LEU A 176 -0.61 4.98 -12.43
N VAL A 177 -1.37 4.87 -11.33
CA VAL A 177 -2.80 4.48 -11.38
C VAL A 177 -3.61 5.50 -12.20
N ALA A 178 -3.37 6.80 -12.00
CA ALA A 178 -4.04 7.85 -12.76
C ALA A 178 -3.70 7.85 -14.25
N TYR A 179 -2.46 7.56 -14.59
CA TYR A 179 -2.01 7.42 -15.97
C TYR A 179 -2.72 6.25 -16.66
N PHE A 180 -2.79 5.09 -16.00
CA PHE A 180 -3.53 3.93 -16.51
C PHE A 180 -5.03 4.23 -16.66
N HIS A 181 -5.65 4.87 -15.66
CA HIS A 181 -7.06 5.25 -15.73
C HIS A 181 -7.36 6.21 -16.89
N ARG A 182 -6.46 7.17 -17.17
CA ARG A 182 -6.58 8.06 -18.33
C ARG A 182 -6.51 7.30 -19.65
N ARG A 183 -5.63 6.30 -19.77
CA ARG A 183 -5.57 5.42 -20.95
C ARG A 183 -6.85 4.60 -21.12
N LEU A 184 -7.38 4.07 -20.03
CA LEU A 184 -8.65 3.34 -20.01
C LEU A 184 -9.83 4.17 -20.52
N HIS A 185 -9.95 5.40 -20.02
CA HIS A 185 -10.99 6.33 -20.48
C HIS A 185 -10.82 6.71 -21.95
N LYS A 186 -9.59 6.97 -22.42
CA LYS A 186 -9.31 7.26 -23.84
C LYS A 186 -9.65 6.10 -24.76
N ALA A 187 -9.52 4.86 -24.29
CA ALA A 187 -9.87 3.66 -25.04
C ALA A 187 -11.38 3.34 -25.01
N GLY A 188 -12.21 4.16 -24.34
CA GLY A 188 -13.66 3.98 -24.28
C GLY A 188 -14.10 2.80 -23.41
N ILE A 189 -13.24 2.30 -22.51
CA ILE A 189 -13.52 1.13 -21.68
C ILE A 189 -14.21 1.58 -20.38
N HIS A 190 -15.47 1.20 -20.20
CA HIS A 190 -16.32 1.65 -19.09
C HIS A 190 -16.76 0.51 -18.15
N GLU A 191 -15.98 -0.56 -18.06
CA GLU A 191 -16.31 -1.74 -17.25
C GLU A 191 -16.53 -1.37 -15.77
N PRO A 192 -17.75 -1.57 -15.20
CA PRO A 192 -18.07 -1.12 -13.85
C PRO A 192 -17.23 -1.81 -12.76
N LYS A 193 -16.83 -3.06 -12.96
CA LYS A 193 -15.95 -3.77 -12.01
C LYS A 193 -14.58 -3.10 -11.91
N LEU A 194 -14.01 -2.74 -13.06
CA LEU A 194 -12.71 -2.09 -13.14
C LEU A 194 -12.77 -0.68 -12.52
N ARG A 195 -13.83 0.07 -12.80
CA ARG A 195 -14.07 1.38 -12.16
C ARG A 195 -14.12 1.30 -10.64
N LYS A 196 -14.80 0.28 -10.08
CA LYS A 196 -14.83 0.07 -8.62
C LYS A 196 -13.43 -0.16 -8.04
N VAL A 197 -12.61 -1.01 -8.68
CA VAL A 197 -11.24 -1.29 -8.23
C VAL A 197 -10.37 -0.03 -8.29
N LEU A 198 -10.47 0.75 -9.37
CA LEU A 198 -9.72 1.99 -9.52
C LEU A 198 -10.12 3.01 -8.44
N ILE A 199 -11.42 3.19 -8.17
CA ILE A 199 -11.91 4.05 -7.08
C ILE A 199 -11.35 3.59 -5.73
N THR A 200 -11.38 2.28 -5.45
CA THR A 200 -10.79 1.72 -4.23
C THR A 200 -9.30 2.04 -4.11
N LEU A 201 -8.53 1.90 -5.20
CA LEU A 201 -7.11 2.25 -5.23
C LEU A 201 -6.88 3.75 -4.98
N TYR A 202 -7.68 4.63 -5.57
CA TYR A 202 -7.57 6.08 -5.33
C TYR A 202 -7.84 6.46 -3.89
N LEU A 203 -8.94 5.96 -3.32
CA LEU A 203 -9.29 6.22 -1.93
C LEU A 203 -8.21 5.67 -0.99
N SER A 204 -7.70 4.47 -1.27
CA SER A 204 -6.60 3.88 -0.52
C SER A 204 -5.33 4.74 -0.56
N CYS A 205 -4.92 5.19 -1.75
CA CYS A 205 -3.76 6.06 -1.92
C CYS A 205 -3.95 7.38 -1.17
N ALA A 206 -5.11 8.02 -1.28
CA ALA A 206 -5.40 9.28 -0.58
C ALA A 206 -5.30 9.13 0.94
N LEU A 207 -5.89 8.08 1.52
CA LEU A 207 -5.83 7.81 2.96
C LEU A 207 -4.41 7.54 3.44
N LEU A 208 -3.62 6.78 2.67
CA LEU A 208 -2.21 6.51 2.97
C LEU A 208 -1.35 7.78 2.86
N THR A 209 -1.62 8.66 1.89
CA THR A 209 -0.94 9.94 1.76
C THR A 209 -1.22 10.86 2.95
N VAL A 210 -2.48 10.97 3.41
CA VAL A 210 -2.82 11.77 4.61
C VAL A 210 -2.00 11.33 5.81
N ARG A 211 -1.93 10.02 6.05
CA ARG A 211 -1.11 9.45 7.13
C ARG A 211 0.37 9.79 6.97
N ASN A 212 0.93 9.62 5.76
CA ASN A 212 2.36 9.87 5.53
C ASN A 212 2.72 11.35 5.73
N VAL A 213 1.83 12.27 5.35
CA VAL A 213 1.99 13.71 5.63
C VAL A 213 1.94 13.97 7.14
N TYR A 214 0.97 13.41 7.86
CA TYR A 214 0.91 13.53 9.32
C TYR A 214 2.20 13.05 9.99
N ARG A 215 2.71 11.88 9.60
CA ARG A 215 3.96 11.33 10.15
C ARG A 215 5.17 12.17 9.83
N ALA A 216 5.22 12.77 8.64
CA ALA A 216 6.26 13.74 8.30
C ALA A 216 6.18 14.95 9.24
N VAL A 217 5.00 15.57 9.40
CA VAL A 217 4.85 16.71 10.32
C VAL A 217 5.24 16.36 11.75
N GLU A 218 4.72 15.25 12.29
CA GLU A 218 5.01 14.77 13.65
C GLU A 218 6.52 14.57 13.87
N THR A 219 7.22 13.98 12.91
CA THR A 219 8.67 13.70 13.03
C THR A 219 9.52 14.97 12.90
N PHE A 220 9.12 15.91 12.06
CA PHE A 220 9.88 17.14 11.82
C PHE A 220 9.68 18.19 12.91
N GLU A 221 8.48 18.28 13.50
CA GLU A 221 8.25 19.16 14.65
C GLU A 221 8.96 18.66 15.92
N GLY A 222 9.23 17.36 16.01
CA GLY A 222 10.02 16.77 17.09
C GLY A 222 9.32 16.70 18.44
N TRP A 223 10.11 16.46 19.49
CA TRP A 223 9.57 16.26 20.84
C TRP A 223 9.02 17.55 21.43
N GLY A 224 7.82 17.47 22.03
CA GLY A 224 7.13 18.63 22.58
C GLY A 224 6.39 19.46 21.53
N SER A 225 6.13 18.94 20.34
CA SER A 225 5.26 19.64 19.39
C SER A 225 3.79 19.65 19.83
N VAL A 226 2.97 20.55 19.29
CA VAL A 226 1.52 20.57 19.57
C VAL A 226 0.86 19.31 19.01
N VAL A 227 1.33 18.85 17.85
CA VAL A 227 0.85 17.64 17.19
C VAL A 227 1.15 16.40 18.04
N GLY A 228 2.38 16.26 18.52
CA GLY A 228 2.80 15.13 19.35
C GLY A 228 2.20 15.13 20.76
N ARG A 229 1.85 16.30 21.30
CA ARG A 229 1.20 16.46 22.61
C ARG A 229 -0.32 16.29 22.58
N THR A 230 -0.93 16.18 21.40
CA THR A 230 -2.40 16.10 21.27
C THR A 230 -2.79 14.75 20.69
N GLU A 231 -3.33 13.87 21.53
CA GLU A 231 -3.70 12.51 21.14
C GLU A 231 -4.71 12.45 19.99
N ALA A 232 -5.59 13.46 19.87
CA ALA A 232 -6.61 13.51 18.83
C ALA A 232 -6.03 13.44 17.41
N TYR A 233 -4.85 14.06 17.15
CA TYR A 233 -4.25 14.01 15.83
C TYR A 233 -3.77 12.61 15.45
N PHE A 234 -3.20 11.86 16.40
CA PHE A 234 -2.83 10.46 16.19
C PHE A 234 -4.05 9.62 15.77
N TRP A 235 -5.17 9.75 16.47
CA TRP A 235 -6.37 8.97 16.11
C TRP A 235 -6.97 9.41 14.78
N CYS A 236 -7.14 10.71 14.54
CA CYS A 236 -7.82 11.22 13.36
C CYS A 236 -6.99 11.14 12.07
N LEU A 237 -5.67 11.32 12.16
CA LEU A 237 -4.79 11.45 10.98
C LEU A 237 -3.91 10.23 10.73
N ASP A 238 -3.70 9.35 11.71
CA ASP A 238 -2.95 8.11 11.55
C ASP A 238 -3.83 6.86 11.68
N ALA A 239 -4.53 6.68 12.81
CA ALA A 239 -5.27 5.44 13.07
C ALA A 239 -6.54 5.28 12.20
N VAL A 240 -7.40 6.30 12.20
CA VAL A 240 -8.71 6.27 11.50
C VAL A 240 -8.55 6.13 9.99
N PRO A 241 -7.68 6.90 9.28
CA PRO A 241 -7.56 6.77 7.83
C PRO A 241 -7.14 5.36 7.39
N ILE A 242 -6.22 4.75 8.14
CA ILE A 242 -5.74 3.39 7.85
C ILE A 242 -6.81 2.34 8.16
N PHE A 243 -7.59 2.53 9.22
CA PHE A 243 -8.73 1.66 9.51
C PHE A 243 -9.84 1.78 8.44
N ILE A 244 -10.17 3.00 8.01
CA ILE A 244 -11.10 3.23 6.89
C ILE A 244 -10.61 2.51 5.63
N ASN A 245 -9.30 2.55 5.35
CA ASN A 245 -8.72 1.81 4.23
C ASN A 245 -8.92 0.29 4.36
N ALA A 246 -8.75 -0.28 5.55
CA ALA A 246 -9.02 -1.70 5.80
C ALA A 246 -10.50 -2.06 5.61
N VAL A 247 -11.42 -1.20 6.06
CA VAL A 247 -12.87 -1.35 5.86
C VAL A 247 -13.22 -1.24 4.37
N LEU A 248 -12.63 -0.30 3.64
CA LEU A 248 -12.81 -0.16 2.20
C LEU A 248 -12.46 -1.46 1.46
N MET A 249 -11.37 -2.10 1.84
CA MET A 249 -10.95 -3.39 1.27
C MET A 249 -11.87 -4.56 1.69
N ASN A 250 -12.53 -4.49 2.85
CA ASN A 250 -13.55 -5.45 3.26
C ASN A 250 -14.86 -5.29 2.45
N VAL A 251 -15.29 -4.06 2.21
CA VAL A 251 -16.54 -3.75 1.48
C VAL A 251 -16.39 -4.03 -0.01
N PHE A 252 -15.23 -3.71 -0.57
CA PHE A 252 -14.90 -3.96 -1.98
C PHE A 252 -13.69 -4.89 -2.10
N PRO A 253 -13.86 -6.20 -1.86
CA PRO A 253 -12.77 -7.16 -1.97
C PRO A 253 -12.20 -7.11 -3.39
N PRO A 254 -10.90 -6.82 -3.58
CA PRO A 254 -10.29 -6.77 -4.90
C PRO A 254 -10.45 -8.08 -5.70
N ALA A 255 -10.53 -9.21 -4.98
CA ALA A 255 -10.78 -10.53 -5.56
C ALA A 255 -12.19 -10.73 -6.13
N SER A 256 -13.17 -9.88 -5.78
CA SER A 256 -14.53 -9.95 -6.31
C SER A 256 -14.69 -9.24 -7.66
N CYS A 257 -13.82 -8.26 -7.93
CA CYS A 257 -13.92 -7.41 -9.12
C CYS A 257 -12.98 -7.81 -10.26
N LEU A 258 -12.03 -8.73 -10.01
CA LEU A 258 -11.03 -9.16 -10.99
C LEU A 258 -11.11 -10.67 -11.23
N PRO A 259 -10.81 -11.15 -12.46
CA PRO A 259 -10.81 -12.58 -12.76
C PRO A 259 -9.83 -13.35 -11.87
N ARG A 260 -10.19 -14.58 -11.51
CA ARG A 260 -9.37 -15.41 -10.61
C ARG A 260 -8.00 -15.76 -11.18
N SER A 261 -7.91 -15.91 -12.49
CA SER A 261 -6.67 -16.26 -13.18
C SER A 261 -6.06 -15.05 -13.87
N ASN A 262 -4.75 -14.88 -13.74
CA ASN A 262 -3.99 -13.82 -14.41
C ASN A 262 -3.82 -14.05 -15.92
N VAL A 263 -4.29 -15.20 -16.42
CA VAL A 263 -4.36 -15.49 -17.87
C VAL A 263 -5.64 -14.95 -18.52
N VAL A 264 -6.63 -14.55 -17.71
CA VAL A 264 -7.86 -13.94 -18.22
C VAL A 264 -7.63 -12.45 -18.36
N TYR A 265 -7.79 -11.96 -19.58
CA TYR A 265 -7.71 -10.54 -19.91
C TYR A 265 -9.01 -10.13 -20.62
N LEU A 266 -9.44 -8.89 -20.40
CA LEU A 266 -10.44 -8.24 -21.24
C LEU A 266 -9.92 -8.23 -22.68
N ALA A 267 -10.72 -8.10 -23.73
CA ALA A 267 -10.27 -7.88 -25.11
C ALA A 267 -10.40 -6.39 -25.51
N ARG A 268 -9.79 -5.98 -26.63
CA ARG A 268 -9.73 -4.57 -27.08
C ARG A 268 -11.11 -3.93 -27.32
N ASP A 269 -12.15 -4.75 -27.46
CA ASP A 269 -13.55 -4.32 -27.53
C ASP A 269 -14.12 -3.83 -26.19
N GLY A 270 -13.41 -4.06 -25.09
CA GLY A 270 -13.81 -3.69 -23.74
C GLY A 270 -14.94 -4.51 -23.14
N LYS A 271 -15.31 -5.65 -23.75
CA LYS A 271 -16.45 -6.48 -23.33
C LYS A 271 -16.14 -7.97 -23.27
N THR A 272 -15.30 -8.48 -24.15
CA THR A 272 -15.05 -9.93 -24.24
C THR A 272 -13.89 -10.32 -23.33
N GLU A 273 -14.08 -11.25 -22.41
CA GLU A 273 -12.96 -11.83 -21.65
C GLU A 273 -12.35 -13.01 -22.41
N ARG A 274 -11.02 -13.06 -22.52
CA ARG A 274 -10.27 -14.13 -23.19
C ARG A 274 -9.21 -14.73 -22.28
N ILE A 275 -8.83 -15.97 -22.59
CA ILE A 275 -7.75 -16.70 -21.93
C ILE A 275 -6.52 -16.62 -22.84
N GLY A 276 -5.47 -15.97 -22.37
CA GLY A 276 -4.20 -15.83 -23.08
C GLY A 276 -3.12 -16.76 -22.52
N PRO A 277 -1.91 -16.78 -23.13
CA PRO A 277 -0.78 -17.55 -22.64
C PRO A 277 -0.23 -17.05 -21.28
N GLY A 278 -0.70 -15.89 -20.81
CA GLY A 278 -0.19 -15.21 -19.62
C GLY A 278 0.97 -14.27 -19.96
N TRP A 279 1.10 -13.17 -19.21
CA TRP A 279 2.19 -12.21 -19.42
C TRP A 279 3.42 -12.66 -18.61
N VAL A 280 4.35 -13.32 -19.28
CA VAL A 280 5.60 -13.84 -18.72
C VAL A 280 6.72 -12.82 -18.95
N ASP A 281 7.46 -12.46 -17.88
CA ASP A 281 8.66 -11.62 -17.96
C ASP A 281 9.89 -12.52 -17.75
N ASP A 282 10.57 -12.91 -18.83
CA ASP A 282 11.75 -13.81 -18.80
C ASP A 282 13.06 -13.13 -18.33
N ARG A 283 12.97 -11.93 -17.75
CA ARG A 283 14.15 -11.13 -17.37
C ARG A 283 14.64 -11.48 -15.97
N ASN A 284 15.96 -11.34 -15.76
CA ASN A 284 16.58 -11.54 -14.45
C ASN A 284 15.96 -10.59 -13.41
N PHE A 285 15.82 -11.08 -12.17
CA PHE A 285 15.23 -10.33 -11.06
C PHE A 285 15.88 -8.94 -10.87
N PHE A 286 17.20 -8.84 -10.88
CA PHE A 286 17.91 -7.57 -10.69
C PHE A 286 17.62 -6.55 -11.80
N LEU A 287 17.56 -6.98 -13.07
CA LEU A 287 17.20 -6.09 -14.18
C LEU A 287 15.75 -5.59 -14.06
N THR A 288 14.85 -6.41 -13.52
CA THR A 288 13.44 -6.05 -13.29
C THR A 288 13.30 -4.99 -12.19
N VAL A 289 14.17 -5.04 -11.17
CA VAL A 289 14.19 -4.07 -10.07
C VAL A 289 14.82 -2.74 -10.50
N PHE A 290 15.97 -2.78 -11.20
CA PHE A 290 16.74 -1.58 -11.56
C PHE A 290 16.31 -0.91 -12.88
N ASP A 291 15.62 -1.61 -13.78
CA ASP A 291 15.01 -1.05 -15.00
C ASP A 291 13.52 -1.46 -15.12
N PRO A 292 12.64 -0.82 -14.33
CA PRO A 292 11.25 -1.23 -14.23
C PRO A 292 10.40 -0.82 -15.43
N PHE A 293 10.84 0.19 -16.18
CA PHE A 293 10.21 0.63 -17.43
C PHE A 293 10.75 -0.10 -18.66
N ASP A 294 11.77 -0.95 -18.50
CA ASP A 294 12.40 -1.71 -19.58
C ASP A 294 12.94 -0.79 -20.69
N ILE A 295 13.61 0.29 -20.29
CA ILE A 295 14.22 1.24 -21.21
C ILE A 295 15.23 0.51 -22.11
N GLY A 296 15.98 -0.44 -21.55
CA GLY A 296 16.92 -1.27 -22.31
C GLY A 296 16.25 -2.28 -23.25
N GLY A 297 15.07 -2.81 -22.90
CA GLY A 297 14.31 -3.74 -23.76
C GLY A 297 13.50 -3.05 -24.85
N MET A 298 12.96 -1.86 -24.57
CA MET A 298 12.34 -0.97 -25.54
C MET A 298 13.34 -0.59 -26.64
N ALA A 299 14.58 -0.26 -26.28
CA ALA A 299 15.66 0.01 -27.24
C ALA A 299 16.02 -1.21 -28.11
N LYS A 300 15.76 -2.44 -27.63
CA LYS A 300 16.05 -3.71 -28.33
C LYS A 300 14.83 -4.31 -29.02
N GLY A 301 13.67 -3.66 -29.00
CA GLY A 301 12.45 -4.10 -29.70
C GLY A 301 11.82 -5.40 -29.17
N LYS A 302 12.15 -5.84 -27.95
CA LYS A 302 11.62 -7.08 -27.36
C LYS A 302 10.15 -7.00 -26.93
N ASP A 303 9.60 -5.79 -26.78
CA ASP A 303 8.25 -5.55 -26.28
C ASP A 303 7.17 -6.20 -27.17
N LYS A 304 7.38 -6.20 -28.49
CA LYS A 304 6.49 -6.82 -29.49
C LYS A 304 6.31 -8.34 -29.34
N LYS A 305 7.27 -9.05 -28.74
CA LYS A 305 7.14 -10.51 -28.51
C LYS A 305 6.18 -10.87 -27.38
N THR A 306 5.83 -9.90 -26.53
CA THR A 306 4.97 -10.13 -25.36
C THR A 306 3.53 -9.63 -25.55
N ALA A 307 3.25 -8.95 -26.66
CA ALA A 307 1.95 -8.36 -26.98
C ALA A 307 0.97 -9.39 -27.59
N PHE A 308 0.74 -10.52 -26.91
CA PHE A 308 -0.15 -11.59 -27.37
C PHE A 308 -1.58 -11.12 -27.69
N TRP A 309 -1.99 -9.97 -27.14
CA TRP A 309 -3.26 -9.30 -27.40
C TRP A 309 -3.36 -8.61 -28.78
N GLU A 310 -2.28 -8.56 -29.56
CA GLU A 310 -2.29 -8.06 -30.95
C GLU A 310 -2.78 -9.10 -31.95
N ASP A 311 -2.59 -10.38 -31.65
CA ASP A 311 -2.91 -11.50 -32.54
C ASP A 311 -4.35 -12.02 -32.38
N ASP A 312 -5.18 -11.33 -31.59
CA ASP A 312 -6.53 -11.78 -31.20
C ASP A 312 -7.61 -11.61 -32.28
N GLY A 313 -7.31 -10.89 -33.36
CA GLY A 313 -8.21 -10.68 -34.50
C GLY A 313 -9.41 -9.75 -34.23
N ILE A 314 -9.46 -9.04 -33.10
CA ILE A 314 -10.56 -8.09 -32.76
C ILE A 314 -10.09 -6.65 -33.06
N PRO A 315 -10.72 -5.94 -34.00
CA PRO A 315 -10.36 -4.55 -34.30
C PRO A 315 -10.68 -3.60 -33.13
N LEU A 316 -9.96 -2.48 -33.07
CA LEU A 316 -10.29 -1.38 -32.15
C LEU A 316 -11.71 -0.84 -32.46
N PRO A 317 -12.43 -0.27 -31.47
CA PRO A 317 -13.79 0.26 -31.65
C PRO A 317 -13.94 1.21 -32.85
N ASP A 318 -12.90 2.00 -33.14
CA ASP A 318 -12.84 2.97 -34.25
C ASP A 318 -12.70 2.28 -35.64
N GLN A 319 -12.10 1.09 -35.68
CA GLN A 319 -12.00 0.34 -36.93
C GLN A 319 -13.32 -0.33 -37.31
N THR A 320 -14.20 -0.64 -36.36
CA THR A 320 -15.50 -1.26 -36.68
C THR A 320 -16.43 -0.32 -37.46
N GLU A 321 -16.31 1.00 -37.26
CA GLU A 321 -17.01 1.99 -38.08
C GLU A 321 -16.32 2.22 -39.44
N ALA A 322 -14.98 2.21 -39.48
CA ALA A 322 -14.23 2.32 -40.73
C ALA A 322 -14.49 1.13 -41.67
N TYR A 323 -14.52 -0.10 -41.15
CA TYR A 323 -14.86 -1.30 -41.94
C TYR A 323 -16.31 -1.26 -42.44
N ARG A 324 -17.27 -0.81 -41.61
CA ARG A 324 -18.67 -0.66 -42.03
C ARG A 324 -18.89 0.37 -43.14
N ARG A 325 -17.98 1.36 -43.29
CA ARG A 325 -18.03 2.34 -44.38
C ARG A 325 -17.35 1.87 -45.67
N VAL A 326 -16.56 0.80 -45.61
CA VAL A 326 -15.91 0.20 -46.78
C VAL A 326 -16.78 -0.91 -47.39
N GLU A 327 -17.68 -1.50 -46.60
CA GLU A 327 -18.65 -2.53 -47.04
C GLU A 327 -20.04 -1.99 -47.39
N ALA A 328 -20.29 -0.68 -47.26
CA ALA A 328 -21.54 0.00 -47.63
C ALA A 328 -21.32 0.95 -48.81
#